data_AF-A0A1A8XCB4-F1
#
_entry.id   AF-A0A1A8XCB4-F1
#
_cell.length_a   1.000
_cell.length_b   1.000
_cell.length_c   1.000
_cell.angle_alpha   90.00
_cell.angle_beta   90.00
_cell.angle_gamma   90.00
#
_symmetry.space_group_name_H-M   'P 1'
#
loop_
_entity.id
_entity.type
_entity.pdbx_description
1 polymer ?
#
loop_
_entity_poly.entity_id
_entity_poly.type
_entity_poly.pdbx_seq_one_letter_code
_entity_poly.pdbx_strand_id
1 'polypeptide(L)'
;MTGSKLTKDQVYDVFYKLPNKFDNTEYPEYRDVLKLSDPVLRNISLYLIQHYKYADVYCSLNEGCVLLCEIMNKWLNEKEAIYTSNGECQLNRKLWDNYIDNLWKNLEKSSEKPNWCQRKRDNYNGNYPKDWIPKTCNNTDSIDVSVSCSYDPEYKSLKDSPAVNSPCSESSISQFYGYVLFVVLLSSILLYKFSPLGTWLDNRIENKNRIRENINSEALEEVPRASQYASSSSSSKFNVIYHSLEN
;
A
#
# COMPACT_ATOMS: atom_id res chain seq x y z
N MET A 1 -30.50 7.19 15.89
CA MET A 1 -29.40 6.28 16.28
C MET A 1 -28.30 7.15 16.85
N THR A 2 -28.14 7.15 18.16
CA THR A 2 -27.10 7.90 18.87
C THR A 2 -25.75 7.28 18.51
N GLY A 3 -24.95 7.99 17.70
CA GLY A 3 -23.62 7.50 17.33
C GLY A 3 -22.75 7.38 18.56
N SER A 4 -22.12 6.21 18.72
CA SER A 4 -21.27 5.92 19.87
C SER A 4 -20.07 6.86 19.90
N LYS A 5 -19.83 7.54 21.03
CA LYS A 5 -18.66 8.37 21.25
C LYS A 5 -17.39 7.52 21.17
N LEU A 6 -16.49 7.85 20.23
CA LEU A 6 -15.18 7.19 20.12
C LEU A 6 -14.33 7.40 21.37
N THR A 7 -13.62 6.36 21.78
CA THR A 7 -12.58 6.41 22.81
C THR A 7 -11.27 6.98 22.25
N LYS A 8 -10.36 7.43 23.13
CA LYS A 8 -9.07 8.01 22.72
C LYS A 8 -8.25 7.06 21.84
N ASP A 9 -8.22 5.78 22.18
CA ASP A 9 -7.44 4.76 21.45
C ASP A 9 -8.02 4.52 20.05
N GLN A 10 -9.35 4.43 19.94
CA GLN A 10 -10.01 4.31 18.64
C GLN A 10 -9.75 5.51 17.73
N VAL A 11 -9.72 6.72 18.29
CA VAL A 11 -9.38 7.92 17.52
C VAL A 11 -7.91 7.91 17.11
N TYR A 12 -7.01 7.46 17.99
CA TYR A 12 -5.60 7.29 17.65
C TYR A 12 -5.42 6.31 16.48
N ASP A 13 -6.06 5.15 16.52
CA ASP A 13 -5.99 4.16 15.43
C ASP A 13 -6.43 4.73 14.08
N VAL A 14 -7.43 5.62 14.07
CA VAL A 14 -7.89 6.29 12.83
C VAL A 14 -6.79 7.14 12.20
N PHE A 15 -6.08 7.97 12.98
CA PHE A 15 -5.06 8.88 12.44
C PHE A 15 -3.70 8.22 12.17
N TYR A 16 -3.48 7.02 12.72
CA TYR A 16 -2.22 6.28 12.55
C TYR A 16 -2.34 5.10 11.59
N LYS A 17 -3.56 4.77 11.15
CA LYS A 17 -3.77 3.87 10.03
C LYS A 17 -3.31 4.54 8.74
N LEU A 18 -2.30 3.95 8.09
CA LEU A 18 -1.79 4.41 6.81
C LEU A 18 -2.74 3.99 5.67
N PRO A 19 -3.41 4.93 5.00
CA PRO A 19 -4.20 4.61 3.83
C PRO A 19 -3.25 4.25 2.67
N ASN A 20 -3.57 3.14 2.00
CA ASN A 20 -2.90 2.69 0.78
C ASN A 20 -3.69 3.07 -0.48
N LYS A 21 -4.86 3.70 -0.30
CA LYS A 21 -5.75 4.19 -1.35
C LYS A 21 -6.32 5.53 -0.92
N PHE A 22 -6.31 6.48 -1.85
CA PHE A 22 -6.89 7.81 -1.67
C PHE A 22 -8.06 7.93 -2.63
N ASP A 23 -9.25 8.08 -2.07
CA ASP A 23 -10.46 8.29 -2.86
C ASP A 23 -10.62 9.78 -3.21
N ASN A 24 -11.30 10.04 -4.32
CA ASN A 24 -11.68 11.39 -4.76
C ASN A 24 -10.51 12.36 -5.00
N THR A 25 -9.49 11.91 -5.73
CA THR A 25 -8.34 12.75 -6.14
C THR A 25 -8.71 13.90 -7.09
N GLU A 26 -9.96 13.98 -7.53
CA GLU A 26 -10.46 15.01 -8.44
C GLU A 26 -10.69 16.36 -7.76
N TYR A 27 -10.86 16.36 -6.43
CA TYR A 27 -11.11 17.58 -5.65
C TYR A 27 -9.91 18.55 -5.72
N PRO A 28 -10.16 19.88 -5.69
CA PRO A 28 -9.11 20.89 -5.83
C PRO A 28 -7.95 20.74 -4.85
N GLU A 29 -8.24 20.39 -3.59
CA GLU A 29 -7.22 20.25 -2.55
C GLU A 29 -6.20 19.14 -2.88
N TYR A 30 -6.66 18.04 -3.48
CA TYR A 30 -5.77 16.97 -3.92
C TYR A 30 -4.94 17.39 -5.14
N ARG A 31 -5.53 18.11 -6.09
CA ARG A 31 -4.82 18.54 -7.31
C ARG A 31 -3.60 19.42 -7.01
N ASP A 32 -3.73 20.33 -6.05
CA ASP A 32 -2.62 21.22 -5.69
C ASP A 32 -1.54 20.51 -4.90
N VAL A 33 -1.93 19.61 -3.99
CA VAL A 33 -0.99 18.76 -3.24
C VAL A 33 -0.20 17.83 -4.17
N LEU A 34 -0.82 17.27 -5.20
CA LEU A 34 -0.16 16.36 -6.14
C LEU A 34 0.94 17.04 -6.98
N LYS A 35 0.94 18.38 -7.08
CA LYS A 35 1.99 19.15 -7.76
C LYS A 35 3.26 19.33 -6.91
N LEU A 36 3.20 19.11 -5.60
CA LEU A 36 4.33 19.30 -4.69
C LEU A 36 5.45 18.30 -4.98
N SER A 37 6.65 18.74 -5.37
CA SER A 37 7.76 17.79 -5.61
C SER A 37 8.27 17.10 -4.35
N ASP A 38 8.15 17.73 -3.19
CA ASP A 38 8.61 17.14 -1.93
C ASP A 38 7.70 15.94 -1.59
N PRO A 39 8.22 14.70 -1.63
CA PRO A 39 7.40 13.51 -1.42
C PRO A 39 6.92 13.40 0.03
N VAL A 40 7.66 13.94 1.00
CA VAL A 40 7.28 13.88 2.42
C VAL A 40 6.12 14.83 2.66
N LEU A 41 6.22 16.09 2.23
CA LEU A 41 5.14 17.07 2.33
C LEU A 41 3.92 16.64 1.55
N ARG A 42 4.09 16.10 0.33
CA ARG A 42 3.00 15.57 -0.47
C ARG A 42 2.23 14.50 0.29
N ASN A 43 2.92 13.51 0.86
CA ASN A 43 2.26 12.44 1.61
C ASN A 43 1.58 12.94 2.89
N ILE A 44 2.24 13.80 3.67
CA ILE A 44 1.63 14.41 4.87
C ILE A 44 0.36 15.18 4.49
N SER A 45 0.40 15.93 3.39
CA SER A 45 -0.76 16.68 2.87
C SER A 45 -1.92 15.75 2.47
N LEU A 46 -1.64 14.65 1.76
CA LEU A 46 -2.65 13.67 1.37
C LEU A 46 -3.32 13.04 2.60
N TYR A 47 -2.52 12.63 3.59
CA TYR A 47 -3.04 12.10 4.86
C TYR A 47 -3.87 13.16 5.59
N LEU A 48 -3.40 14.40 5.65
CA LEU A 48 -4.13 15.49 6.29
C LEU A 48 -5.51 15.71 5.66
N ILE A 49 -5.63 15.73 4.32
CA ILE A 49 -6.93 15.90 3.65
C ILE A 49 -7.87 14.76 4.04
N GLN A 50 -7.39 13.51 4.02
CA GLN A 50 -8.23 12.36 4.33
C GLN A 50 -8.69 12.35 5.80
N HIS A 51 -7.77 12.64 6.71
CA HIS A 51 -8.03 12.78 8.13
C HIS A 51 -9.03 13.90 8.42
N TYR A 52 -8.86 15.06 7.78
CA TYR A 52 -9.75 16.19 7.95
C TYR A 52 -11.16 15.88 7.46
N LYS A 53 -11.29 15.31 6.25
CA LYS A 53 -12.61 14.92 5.69
C LYS A 53 -13.32 13.88 6.54
N TYR A 54 -12.59 12.86 7.01
CA TYR A 54 -13.16 11.88 7.94
C TYR A 54 -13.67 12.56 9.22
N ALA A 55 -12.85 13.44 9.79
CA ALA A 55 -13.16 14.12 11.03
C ALA A 55 -14.36 15.05 10.88
N ASP A 56 -14.42 15.81 9.79
CA ASP A 56 -15.51 16.73 9.44
C ASP A 56 -16.85 15.99 9.35
N VAL A 57 -16.91 14.87 8.60
CA VAL A 57 -18.11 14.04 8.50
C VAL A 57 -18.52 13.46 9.85
N TYR A 58 -17.56 12.90 10.60
CA TYR A 58 -17.83 12.35 11.92
C TYR A 58 -18.38 13.43 12.88
N CYS A 59 -17.86 14.65 12.77
CA CYS A 59 -18.22 15.81 13.56
C CYS A 59 -19.56 16.46 13.22
N SER A 60 -20.00 16.32 11.97
CA SER A 60 -21.34 16.71 11.59
C SER A 60 -22.39 15.80 12.21
N LEU A 61 -22.03 14.55 12.51
CA LEU A 61 -22.95 13.52 13.02
C LEU A 61 -22.88 13.27 14.53
N ASN A 62 -21.80 13.68 15.22
CA ASN A 62 -21.53 13.32 16.63
C ASN A 62 -20.92 14.46 17.45
N GLU A 63 -21.08 14.43 18.77
CA GLU A 63 -20.51 15.43 19.72
C GLU A 63 -19.00 15.23 20.03
N GLY A 64 -18.35 14.21 19.47
CA GLY A 64 -16.97 13.80 19.78
C GLY A 64 -15.84 14.66 19.16
N CYS A 65 -16.15 15.86 18.66
CA CYS A 65 -15.24 16.65 17.84
C CYS A 65 -14.00 17.17 18.53
N VAL A 66 -14.13 17.55 19.79
CA VAL A 66 -13.02 18.15 20.55
C VAL A 66 -11.83 17.18 20.60
N LEU A 67 -12.10 15.92 20.95
CA LEU A 67 -11.06 14.88 21.04
C LEU A 67 -10.43 14.56 19.67
N LEU A 68 -11.24 14.52 18.61
CA LEU A 68 -10.73 14.28 17.25
C LEU A 68 -9.81 15.40 16.80
N CYS A 69 -10.22 16.65 17.01
CA CYS A 69 -9.43 17.81 16.65
C CYS A 69 -8.12 17.89 17.45
N GLU A 70 -8.17 17.57 18.75
CA GLU A 70 -6.97 17.51 19.61
C GLU A 70 -5.97 16.48 19.11
N ILE A 71 -6.43 15.26 18.79
CA ILE A 71 -5.54 14.19 18.30
C ILE A 71 -5.00 14.52 16.91
N MET A 72 -5.81 15.09 16.02
CA MET A 72 -5.36 15.51 14.68
C MET A 72 -4.30 16.60 14.76
N ASN A 73 -4.47 17.60 15.63
CA ASN A 73 -3.46 18.62 15.88
C ASN A 73 -2.16 18.00 16.41
N LYS A 74 -2.26 17.08 17.37
CA LYS A 74 -1.09 16.37 17.90
C LYS A 74 -0.35 15.59 16.82
N TRP A 75 -1.07 14.83 16.00
CA TRP A 75 -0.49 14.10 14.86
C TRP A 75 0.23 15.06 13.91
N LEU A 76 -0.38 16.20 13.58
CA LEU A 76 0.20 17.17 12.67
C LEU A 76 1.43 17.87 13.28
N ASN A 77 1.41 18.18 14.58
CA ASN A 77 2.55 18.73 15.32
C ASN A 77 3.73 17.75 15.33
N GLU A 78 3.48 16.45 15.50
CA GLU A 78 4.53 15.43 15.41
C GLU A 78 5.15 15.38 14.00
N LYS A 79 4.34 15.51 12.95
CA LYS A 79 4.86 15.57 11.57
C LYS A 79 5.65 16.86 11.30
N GLU A 80 5.19 18.00 11.82
CA GLU A 80 5.90 19.29 11.75
C GLU A 80 7.28 19.19 12.41
N ALA A 81 7.30 18.65 13.64
CA ALA A 81 8.51 18.43 14.42
C ALA A 81 9.56 17.60 13.66
N ILE A 82 9.14 16.48 13.07
CA ILE A 82 10.02 15.61 12.28
C ILE A 82 10.53 16.33 11.03
N TYR A 83 9.63 16.95 10.27
CA TYR A 83 9.98 17.58 9.00
C TYR A 83 10.87 18.81 9.16
N THR A 84 10.66 19.60 10.22
CA THR A 84 11.33 20.88 10.45
C THR A 84 12.48 20.82 11.46
N SER A 85 12.83 19.63 11.98
CA SER A 85 13.78 19.48 13.09
C SER A 85 13.37 20.34 14.29
N ASN A 86 12.13 20.18 14.76
CA ASN A 86 11.49 21.01 15.80
C ASN A 86 11.53 22.51 15.51
N GLY A 87 11.44 22.90 14.24
CA GLY A 87 11.43 24.30 13.80
C GLY A 87 12.81 24.94 13.65
N GLU A 88 13.91 24.22 13.91
CA GLU A 88 15.27 24.72 13.73
C GLU A 88 15.67 24.76 12.24
N CYS A 89 15.12 23.87 11.41
CA CYS A 89 15.35 23.88 9.97
C CYS A 89 14.51 24.97 9.29
N GLN A 90 15.09 26.15 9.09
CA GLN A 90 14.38 27.33 8.58
C GLN A 90 13.78 27.11 7.19
N LEU A 91 14.50 26.45 6.28
CA LEU A 91 14.00 26.12 4.95
C LEU A 91 12.73 25.25 5.03
N ASN A 92 12.79 24.14 5.76
CA ASN A 92 11.65 23.23 5.89
C ASN A 92 10.48 23.88 6.63
N ARG A 93 10.75 24.77 7.59
CA ARG A 93 9.73 25.57 8.25
C ARG A 93 8.95 26.44 7.26
N LYS A 94 9.66 27.14 6.36
CA LYS A 94 9.01 27.94 5.30
C LYS A 94 8.14 27.07 4.39
N LEU A 95 8.65 25.90 3.98
CA LEU A 95 7.88 24.95 3.16
C LEU A 95 6.64 24.45 3.90
N TRP A 96 6.77 24.13 5.19
CA TRP A 96 5.66 23.70 6.04
C TRP A 96 4.57 24.77 6.13
N ASP A 97 4.94 26.00 6.48
CA ASP A 97 4.02 27.12 6.61
C ASP A 97 3.30 27.40 5.27
N ASN A 98 4.03 27.32 4.15
CA ASN A 98 3.50 27.59 2.82
C ASN A 98 2.53 26.50 2.31
N TYR A 99 2.80 25.23 2.62
CA TYR A 99 2.02 24.13 2.04
C TYR A 99 1.04 23.51 3.03
N ILE A 100 1.49 23.15 4.23
CA ILE A 100 0.67 22.41 5.19
C ILE A 100 -0.29 23.33 5.93
N ASP A 101 0.16 24.48 6.43
CA ASP A 101 -0.74 25.37 7.17
C ASP A 101 -1.72 26.10 6.24
N ASN A 102 -1.30 26.44 5.03
CA ASN A 102 -2.22 26.96 4.02
C ASN A 102 -3.25 25.90 3.62
N LEU A 103 -2.85 24.63 3.48
CA LEU A 103 -3.79 23.54 3.25
C LEU A 103 -4.80 23.40 4.40
N TRP A 104 -4.35 23.44 5.66
CA TRP A 104 -5.26 23.41 6.82
C TRP A 104 -6.29 24.54 6.77
N LYS A 105 -5.84 25.78 6.53
CA LYS A 105 -6.73 26.95 6.42
C LYS A 105 -7.74 26.80 5.29
N ASN A 106 -7.34 26.19 4.18
CA ASN A 106 -8.25 25.94 3.05
C ASN A 106 -9.30 24.89 3.39
N LEU A 107 -8.90 23.81 4.09
CA LEU A 107 -9.82 22.78 4.59
C LEU A 107 -10.81 23.34 5.64
N GLU A 108 -10.35 24.23 6.51
CA GLU A 108 -11.20 24.90 7.50
C GLU A 108 -12.24 25.80 6.87
N LYS A 109 -11.89 26.47 5.77
CA LYS A 109 -12.81 27.31 4.99
C LYS A 109 -13.83 26.51 4.17
N SER A 110 -13.47 25.31 3.70
CA SER A 110 -14.36 24.47 2.88
C SER A 110 -15.30 23.59 3.69
N SER A 111 -15.12 23.51 5.02
CA SER A 111 -16.01 22.77 5.92
C SER A 111 -17.38 23.45 6.09
N GLU A 112 -18.43 22.63 6.23
CA GLU A 112 -19.79 23.08 6.55
C GLU A 112 -19.89 23.79 7.91
N LYS A 113 -18.97 23.49 8.83
CA LYS A 113 -18.85 24.15 10.15
C LYS A 113 -17.51 24.87 10.24
N PRO A 114 -17.40 26.10 9.72
CA PRO A 114 -16.15 26.85 9.77
C PRO A 114 -15.60 26.90 11.20
N ASN A 115 -14.31 26.68 11.35
CA ASN A 115 -13.58 26.71 12.62
C ASN A 115 -13.91 25.62 13.65
N TRP A 116 -14.54 24.51 13.24
CA TRP A 116 -14.76 23.39 14.17
C TRP A 116 -13.44 22.79 14.69
N CYS A 117 -12.36 22.88 13.91
CA CYS A 117 -11.03 22.47 14.32
C CYS A 117 -9.93 23.47 13.93
N GLN A 118 -9.58 24.31 14.89
CA GLN A 118 -8.50 25.28 14.73
C GLN A 118 -7.13 24.59 14.85
N ARG A 119 -6.19 25.02 13.99
CA ARG A 119 -4.77 24.63 14.07
C ARG A 119 -4.16 25.15 15.37
N LYS A 120 -3.60 24.26 16.19
CA LYS A 120 -2.89 24.56 17.43
C LYS A 120 -1.49 23.93 17.41
N ARG A 121 -0.45 24.76 17.31
CA ARG A 121 0.94 24.31 17.41
C ARG A 121 1.31 24.07 18.87
N ASP A 122 2.08 23.01 19.10
CA ASP A 122 2.68 22.79 20.41
C ASP A 122 3.89 23.72 20.58
N ASN A 123 3.98 24.35 21.75
CA ASN A 123 5.18 25.07 22.15
C ASN A 123 6.19 24.05 22.68
N TYR A 124 7.11 23.61 21.82
CA TYR A 124 8.19 22.75 22.26
C TYR A 124 9.28 23.60 22.92
N ASN A 125 9.49 23.40 24.23
CA ASN A 125 10.51 24.11 25.01
C ASN A 125 11.87 23.40 25.03
N GLY A 126 12.04 22.30 24.28
CA GLY A 126 13.30 21.56 24.24
C GLY A 126 14.24 22.05 23.15
N ASN A 127 15.55 21.97 23.41
CA ASN A 127 16.55 22.30 22.41
C ASN A 127 16.80 21.10 21.50
N TYR A 128 16.63 21.28 20.19
CA TYR A 128 17.06 20.29 19.20
C TYR A 128 18.59 20.33 19.09
N PRO A 129 19.30 19.17 19.06
CA PRO A 129 20.75 19.17 18.96
C PRO A 129 21.22 19.84 17.67
N LYS A 130 21.97 20.94 17.81
CA LYS A 130 22.40 21.77 16.67
C LYS A 130 23.25 20.98 15.67
N ASP A 131 24.05 20.04 16.16
CA ASP A 131 24.93 19.22 15.33
C ASP A 131 24.16 18.21 14.47
N TRP A 132 22.87 17.97 14.76
CA TRP A 132 22.01 17.07 13.99
C TRP A 132 21.24 17.77 12.88
N ILE A 133 21.34 19.11 12.80
CA ILE A 133 20.67 19.88 11.76
C ILE A 133 21.46 19.74 10.46
N PRO A 134 20.86 19.20 9.39
CA PRO A 134 21.53 19.09 8.09
C PRO A 134 21.95 20.47 7.58
N LYS A 135 23.15 20.59 7.00
CA LYS A 135 23.65 21.87 6.44
C LYS A 135 22.70 22.47 5.38
N THR A 136 21.97 21.62 4.67
CA THR A 136 20.97 22.00 3.67
C THR A 136 19.82 22.85 4.25
N CYS A 137 19.57 22.78 5.56
CA CYS A 137 18.54 23.57 6.24
C CYS A 137 18.83 25.07 6.30
N ASN A 138 20.09 25.48 6.12
CA ASN A 138 20.52 26.88 6.21
C ASN A 138 20.46 27.60 4.86
N ASN A 139 20.10 26.93 3.77
CA ASN A 139 19.93 27.60 2.49
C ASN A 139 18.71 28.52 2.54
N THR A 140 18.97 29.82 2.38
CA THR A 140 17.94 30.88 2.36
C THR A 140 17.26 31.02 1.01
N ASP A 141 17.82 30.44 -0.04
CA ASP A 141 17.26 30.49 -1.39
C ASP A 141 15.95 29.69 -1.42
N SER A 142 14.88 30.36 -1.86
CA SER A 142 13.58 29.73 -2.06
C SER A 142 13.73 28.60 -3.06
N ILE A 143 13.63 27.36 -2.58
CA ILE A 143 13.37 26.25 -3.47
C ILE A 143 11.90 26.40 -3.84
N ASP A 144 11.63 26.99 -5.01
CA ASP A 144 10.35 26.75 -5.67
C ASP A 144 10.38 25.27 -6.03
N VAL A 145 9.71 24.47 -5.21
CA VAL A 145 9.60 23.02 -5.35
C VAL A 145 8.59 22.79 -6.48
N SER A 146 8.98 23.18 -7.70
CA SER A 146 8.33 22.82 -8.95
C SER A 146 9.25 21.87 -9.69
N VAL A 147 9.03 20.58 -9.49
CA VAL A 147 9.47 19.59 -10.47
C VAL A 147 8.23 19.33 -11.32
N SER A 148 8.06 20.16 -12.36
CA SER A 148 7.61 19.57 -13.61
C SER A 148 8.67 18.52 -13.94
N CYS A 149 8.40 17.25 -13.64
CA CYS A 149 9.14 16.17 -14.27
C CYS A 149 8.75 16.22 -15.75
N SER A 150 9.23 17.21 -16.49
CA SER A 150 9.45 17.03 -17.90
C SER A 150 10.50 15.94 -17.95
N TYR A 151 10.09 14.73 -18.33
CA TYR A 151 11.04 13.73 -18.79
C TYR A 151 11.77 14.39 -19.97
N ASP A 152 12.91 15.00 -19.68
CA ASP A 152 13.84 15.48 -20.68
C ASP A 152 14.83 14.34 -20.92
N PRO A 153 14.71 13.60 -22.04
CA PRO A 153 15.66 12.54 -22.37
C PRO A 153 17.09 13.06 -22.60
N GLU A 154 17.32 14.38 -22.60
CA GLU A 154 18.64 15.00 -22.78
C GLU A 154 19.28 15.55 -21.50
N TYR A 155 18.73 15.29 -20.30
CA TYR A 155 19.43 15.66 -19.06
C TYR A 155 20.68 14.77 -18.85
N LYS A 156 21.79 15.17 -19.47
CA LYS A 156 23.13 14.67 -19.18
C LYS A 156 23.50 15.08 -17.75
N SER A 157 23.55 14.08 -16.87
CA SER A 157 24.20 14.17 -15.57
C SER A 157 25.56 14.87 -15.72
N LEU A 158 25.75 15.94 -14.96
CA LEU A 158 27.00 16.68 -14.86
C LEU A 158 28.10 15.71 -14.38
N LYS A 159 28.86 15.16 -15.33
CA LYS A 159 30.16 14.56 -15.05
C LYS A 159 31.21 15.65 -15.06
N ASP A 160 31.89 15.72 -13.92
CA ASP A 160 33.31 16.03 -13.72
C ASP A 160 33.56 17.14 -12.69
N SER A 161 33.94 16.72 -11.49
CA SER A 161 34.92 17.41 -10.66
C SER A 161 35.78 16.39 -9.92
N PRO A 162 37.06 16.70 -9.71
CA PRO A 162 38.11 15.69 -9.59
C PRO A 162 38.12 14.98 -8.22
N ALA A 163 38.61 13.75 -8.26
CA ALA A 163 38.68 12.78 -7.18
C ALA A 163 39.19 13.35 -5.85
N VAL A 164 38.36 13.24 -4.81
CA VAL A 164 38.81 13.17 -3.42
C VAL A 164 38.30 11.85 -2.84
N ASN A 165 39.26 11.00 -2.48
CA ASN A 165 39.04 9.65 -1.99
C ASN A 165 38.32 9.65 -0.62
N SER A 166 37.18 8.97 -0.52
CA SER A 166 36.68 8.41 0.74
C SER A 166 35.81 7.17 0.45
N PRO A 167 35.97 6.04 1.18
CA PRO A 167 35.37 4.77 0.82
C PRO A 167 33.99 4.62 1.46
N CYS A 168 32.94 5.00 0.73
CA CYS A 168 31.58 4.56 1.04
C CYS A 168 31.21 3.46 0.05
N SER A 169 31.18 2.23 0.57
CA SER A 169 30.90 1.00 -0.16
C SER A 169 29.63 1.11 -1.01
N GLU A 170 29.79 1.11 -2.33
CA GLU A 170 28.70 0.83 -3.26
C GLU A 170 28.24 -0.62 -3.05
N SER A 171 27.01 -0.78 -2.57
CA SER A 171 26.35 -2.07 -2.44
C SER A 171 25.98 -2.61 -3.82
N SER A 172 26.80 -3.49 -4.37
CA SER A 172 26.55 -4.24 -5.60
C SER A 172 25.58 -5.43 -5.38
N ILE A 173 24.33 -5.16 -5.01
CA ILE A 173 23.34 -6.23 -4.73
C ILE A 173 22.61 -6.74 -6.01
N SER A 174 23.01 -6.30 -7.20
CA SER A 174 22.36 -6.74 -8.46
C SER A 174 22.98 -7.99 -9.10
N GLN A 175 24.16 -8.45 -8.67
CA GLN A 175 24.89 -9.52 -9.39
C GLN A 175 24.84 -10.91 -8.72
N PHE A 176 24.26 -11.05 -7.52
CA PHE A 176 24.34 -12.30 -6.77
C PHE A 176 23.23 -13.32 -7.07
N TYR A 177 22.05 -12.89 -7.50
CA TYR A 177 20.91 -13.81 -7.69
C TYR A 177 21.10 -14.79 -8.86
N GLY A 178 21.83 -14.38 -9.91
CA GLY A 178 22.13 -15.25 -11.05
C GLY A 178 23.03 -16.42 -10.65
N TYR A 179 24.06 -16.17 -9.84
CA TYR A 179 24.99 -17.21 -9.40
C TYR A 179 24.30 -18.20 -8.44
N VAL A 180 23.48 -17.71 -7.51
CA VAL A 180 22.74 -18.57 -6.57
C VAL A 180 21.78 -19.50 -7.34
N LEU A 181 21.01 -18.98 -8.30
CA LEU A 181 20.14 -19.81 -9.15
C LEU A 181 20.93 -20.83 -9.97
N PHE A 182 22.08 -20.42 -10.53
CA PHE A 182 22.91 -21.30 -11.35
C PHE A 182 23.53 -22.45 -10.53
N VAL A 183 24.01 -22.15 -9.32
CA VAL A 183 24.54 -23.17 -8.39
C VAL A 183 23.45 -24.13 -7.92
N VAL A 184 22.23 -23.64 -7.64
CA VAL A 184 21.10 -24.49 -7.24
C VAL A 184 20.68 -25.42 -8.39
N LEU A 185 20.62 -24.93 -9.63
CA LEU A 185 20.30 -25.74 -10.80
C LEU A 185 21.37 -26.83 -11.06
N LEU A 186 22.65 -26.46 -11.03
CA LEU A 186 23.74 -27.43 -11.19
C LEU A 186 23.75 -28.48 -10.09
N SER A 187 23.55 -28.06 -8.84
CA SER A 187 23.47 -28.98 -7.69
C SER A 187 22.29 -29.95 -7.85
N SER A 188 21.14 -29.48 -8.34
CA SER A 188 19.97 -30.33 -8.58
C SER A 188 20.23 -31.38 -9.66
N ILE A 189 20.97 -31.04 -10.73
CA ILE A 189 21.34 -31.97 -11.80
C ILE A 189 22.34 -33.02 -11.29
N LEU A 190 23.31 -32.61 -10.47
CA LEU A 190 24.27 -33.53 -9.88
C LEU A 190 23.58 -34.48 -8.89
N LEU A 191 22.73 -33.97 -8.01
CA LEU A 191 21.96 -34.79 -7.08
C LEU A 191 20.99 -35.73 -7.81
N TYR A 192 20.43 -35.35 -8.96
CA TYR A 192 19.63 -36.25 -9.78
C TYR A 192 20.43 -37.47 -10.27
N LYS A 193 21.72 -37.27 -10.62
CA LYS A 193 22.60 -38.35 -11.07
C LYS A 193 23.07 -39.28 -9.94
N PHE A 194 23.10 -38.79 -8.70
CA PHE A 194 23.57 -39.54 -7.52
C PHE A 194 22.45 -40.06 -6.61
N SER A 195 21.19 -39.69 -6.85
CA SER A 195 20.06 -40.14 -6.04
C SER A 195 19.36 -41.34 -6.69
N PRO A 196 18.95 -42.38 -5.94
CA PRO A 196 18.19 -43.53 -6.47
C PRO A 196 16.74 -43.16 -6.88
N LEU A 197 16.45 -41.87 -7.03
CA LEU A 197 15.18 -41.31 -7.47
C LEU A 197 14.91 -41.53 -8.96
N GLY A 198 15.93 -41.68 -9.81
CA GLY A 198 15.76 -42.00 -11.23
C GLY A 198 15.03 -43.32 -11.44
N THR A 199 15.51 -44.39 -10.79
CA THR A 199 14.87 -45.72 -10.77
C THR A 199 13.48 -45.72 -10.12
N TRP A 200 13.21 -44.78 -9.21
CA TRP A 200 11.88 -44.63 -8.59
C TRP A 200 10.88 -43.93 -9.52
N LEU A 201 11.33 -42.92 -10.28
CA LEU A 201 10.51 -42.25 -11.29
C LEU A 201 10.18 -43.17 -12.47
N ASP A 202 11.14 -43.96 -12.94
CA ASP A 202 10.91 -44.93 -14.02
C ASP A 202 9.86 -45.97 -13.62
N ASN A 203 9.96 -46.54 -12.42
CA ASN A 203 8.94 -47.47 -11.88
C ASN A 203 7.55 -46.84 -11.77
N ARG A 204 7.48 -45.53 -11.47
CA ARG A 204 6.19 -44.81 -11.36
C ARG A 204 5.57 -44.53 -12.72
N ILE A 205 6.39 -44.32 -13.75
CA ILE A 205 5.96 -44.15 -15.15
C ILE A 205 5.50 -45.49 -15.72
N GLU A 206 6.23 -46.57 -15.47
CA GLU A 206 5.88 -47.92 -15.93
C GLU A 206 4.55 -48.40 -15.34
N ASN A 207 4.33 -48.18 -14.04
CA ASN A 207 3.05 -48.51 -13.38
C ASN A 207 1.88 -47.71 -13.97
N LYS A 208 2.11 -46.45 -14.38
CA LYS A 208 1.07 -45.60 -15.00
C LYS A 208 0.72 -46.07 -16.42
N ASN A 209 1.70 -46.56 -17.17
CA ASN A 209 1.47 -47.14 -18.50
C ASN A 209 0.69 -48.45 -18.42
N ARG A 210 0.99 -49.31 -17.43
CA ARG A 210 0.27 -50.56 -17.20
C ARG A 210 -1.21 -50.35 -16.80
N ILE A 211 -1.49 -49.33 -15.98
CA ILE A 211 -2.88 -48.96 -15.64
C ILE A 211 -3.65 -48.46 -16.88
N ARG A 212 -2.97 -47.73 -17.79
CA ARG A 212 -3.60 -47.24 -19.03
C ARG A 212 -3.96 -48.35 -20.00
N GLU A 213 -3.15 -49.40 -20.09
CA GLU A 213 -3.46 -50.58 -20.90
C GLU A 213 -4.66 -51.36 -20.36
N ASN A 214 -4.77 -51.53 -19.03
CA ASN A 214 -5.95 -52.16 -18.41
C ASN A 214 -7.26 -51.37 -18.64
N ILE A 215 -7.21 -50.03 -18.56
CA ILE A 215 -8.40 -49.19 -18.81
C ILE A 215 -8.83 -49.26 -20.28
N ASN A 216 -7.88 -49.33 -21.21
CA ASN A 216 -8.18 -49.46 -22.63
C ASN A 216 -8.74 -50.84 -22.99
N SER A 217 -8.34 -51.91 -22.29
CA SER A 217 -8.94 -53.24 -22.49
C SER A 217 -10.38 -53.32 -21.95
N GLU A 218 -10.67 -52.72 -20.79
CA GLU A 218 -12.05 -52.65 -20.25
C GLU A 218 -12.96 -51.77 -21.12
N ALA A 219 -12.45 -50.64 -21.63
CA ALA A 219 -13.21 -49.74 -22.50
C ALA A 219 -13.57 -50.36 -23.87
N LEU A 220 -12.85 -51.40 -24.33
CA LEU A 220 -13.19 -52.11 -25.56
C LEU A 220 -14.31 -53.14 -25.36
N GLU A 221 -14.45 -53.68 -24.13
CA GLU A 221 -15.51 -54.63 -23.78
C GLU A 221 -16.89 -53.97 -23.58
N GLU A 222 -16.95 -52.68 -23.19
CA GLU A 222 -18.22 -52.01 -22.86
C GLU A 222 -18.93 -51.31 -24.05
N VAL A 223 -18.30 -51.19 -25.22
CA VAL A 223 -18.79 -50.30 -26.31
C VAL A 223 -19.97 -50.79 -27.19
N PRO A 224 -20.48 -52.03 -27.21
CA PRO A 224 -21.57 -52.34 -28.14
C PRO A 224 -23.00 -52.10 -27.63
N ARG A 225 -23.26 -51.45 -26.48
CA ARG A 225 -24.62 -51.53 -25.87
C ARG A 225 -25.48 -50.27 -25.64
N ALA A 226 -25.06 -49.03 -25.93
CA ALA A 226 -25.95 -47.89 -25.65
C ALA A 226 -25.81 -46.70 -26.59
N SER A 227 -26.54 -46.71 -27.71
CA SER A 227 -26.87 -45.47 -28.41
C SER A 227 -28.18 -45.59 -29.20
N GLN A 228 -29.34 -45.43 -28.54
CA GLN A 228 -30.58 -45.02 -29.21
C GLN A 228 -31.44 -44.11 -28.32
N TYR A 229 -31.41 -42.83 -28.69
CA TYR A 229 -32.45 -41.79 -28.62
C TYR A 229 -33.01 -41.34 -27.26
N ALA A 230 -32.56 -40.14 -26.87
CA ALA A 230 -33.27 -39.22 -25.99
C ALA A 230 -34.14 -38.26 -26.83
N SER A 231 -35.38 -38.01 -26.39
CA SER A 231 -36.08 -36.72 -26.58
C SER A 231 -37.40 -36.64 -25.78
N SER A 232 -37.35 -35.83 -24.71
CA SER A 232 -38.34 -34.87 -24.17
C SER A 232 -39.87 -35.04 -24.37
N SER A 233 -40.65 -34.79 -23.31
CA SER A 233 -41.73 -33.75 -23.27
C SER A 233 -42.64 -33.83 -22.02
N SER A 234 -42.81 -32.66 -21.38
CA SER A 234 -44.03 -32.09 -20.75
C SER A 234 -44.62 -32.60 -19.42
N SER A 235 -44.84 -31.60 -18.55
CA SER A 235 -45.98 -31.38 -17.63
C SER A 235 -46.45 -32.49 -16.69
N SER A 236 -46.32 -32.27 -15.37
CA SER A 236 -47.45 -32.00 -14.48
C SER A 236 -47.02 -32.08 -13.00
N LYS A 237 -47.72 -31.31 -12.19
CA LYS A 237 -47.58 -31.14 -10.75
C LYS A 237 -48.46 -32.20 -10.04
N PHE A 238 -47.89 -32.92 -9.06
CA PHE A 238 -48.53 -33.84 -8.09
C PHE A 238 -49.02 -35.19 -8.70
N ASN A 239 -49.03 -36.35 -8.04
CA ASN A 239 -49.33 -36.67 -6.65
C ASN A 239 -48.80 -38.08 -6.23
N VAL A 240 -48.73 -38.25 -4.92
CA VAL A 240 -48.40 -39.39 -4.03
C VAL A 240 -48.89 -40.79 -4.47
N ILE A 241 -48.23 -41.89 -4.04
CA ILE A 241 -48.83 -43.05 -3.32
C ILE A 241 -47.75 -43.98 -2.73
N TYR A 242 -47.88 -44.23 -1.43
CA TYR A 242 -47.18 -45.21 -0.59
C TYR A 242 -47.69 -46.63 -0.86
N HIS A 243 -46.81 -47.63 -0.80
CA HIS A 243 -47.22 -48.99 -0.47
C HIS A 243 -46.35 -49.56 0.65
N SER A 244 -46.99 -49.70 1.81
CA SER A 244 -46.60 -50.57 2.93
C SER A 244 -46.64 -52.04 2.47
N LEU A 245 -45.68 -52.84 2.92
CA LEU A 245 -45.78 -54.29 2.97
C LEU A 245 -45.39 -54.73 4.38
N GLU A 246 -46.41 -55.10 5.15
CA GLU A 246 -46.32 -55.87 6.38
C GLU A 246 -46.84 -57.27 6.04
N ASN A 247 -45.94 -58.26 6.10
CA ASN A 247 -46.17 -59.59 6.69
C ASN A 247 -44.83 -60.32 6.84
#